data_AF-A0A6N2APK9-F1
#
_entry.id   AF-A0A6N2APK9-F1
#
_cell.length_a   1.000
_cell.length_b   1.000
_cell.length_c   1.000
_cell.angle_alpha   90.00
_cell.angle_beta   90.00
_cell.angle_gamma   90.00
#
_symmetry.space_group_name_H-M   'P 1'
#
loop_
_entity.id
_entity.type
_entity.pdbx_description
1 polymer ?
#
loop_
_entity_poly.entity_id
_entity_poly.type
_entity_poly.pdbx_seq_one_letter_code
_entity_poly.pdbx_strand_id
1 'polypeptide(L)'
;AEHLDFDHYIPSFASATGDEILEGVNYASGSAGIRNDTGSHLGYRIYLGKQLENHKVTISRIADLLGNTTSAKNHLNKCLFIVGIGSNDYINNFLMPNVYQSSHLYSPSQYATLLIQQYS
;
A
#
# COMPACT_ATOMS: atom_id res chain seq x y z
N ALA A 1 10.46 -12.08 4.87
CA ALA A 1 9.99 -13.36 4.30
C ALA A 1 10.83 -14.50 4.84
N GLU A 2 12.17 -14.46 4.69
CA GLU A 2 13.10 -15.51 5.15
C GLU A 2 13.04 -15.85 6.65
N HIS A 3 12.51 -14.96 7.51
CA HIS A 3 12.37 -15.21 8.95
C HIS A 3 10.93 -15.53 9.40
N LEU A 4 10.01 -15.73 8.45
CA LEU A 4 8.61 -16.05 8.71
C LEU A 4 8.23 -17.44 8.15
N ASP A 5 9.23 -18.27 7.83
CA ASP A 5 9.08 -19.63 7.31
C ASP A 5 8.18 -19.75 6.06
N PHE A 6 8.14 -18.72 5.21
CA PHE A 6 7.51 -18.84 3.90
C PHE A 6 8.44 -19.58 2.93
N ASP A 7 7.93 -20.60 2.26
CA ASP A 7 8.68 -21.39 1.27
C ASP A 7 8.99 -20.61 -0.03
N HIS A 8 8.34 -19.46 -0.22
CA HIS A 8 8.54 -18.57 -1.37
C HIS A 8 8.26 -17.10 -1.04
N TYR A 9 8.68 -16.20 -1.93
CA TYR A 9 8.35 -14.79 -1.83
C TYR A 9 6.87 -14.53 -2.08
N ILE A 10 6.29 -13.61 -1.31
CA ILE A 10 4.92 -13.14 -1.53
C ILE A 10 4.82 -12.45 -2.90
N PRO A 11 3.93 -12.91 -3.79
CA PRO A 11 3.81 -12.35 -5.13
C PRO A 11 3.27 -10.92 -5.11
N SER A 12 3.63 -10.14 -6.13
CA SER A 12 3.02 -8.82 -6.34
C SER A 12 1.54 -8.96 -6.70
N PHE A 13 0.71 -7.95 -6.40
CA PHE A 13 -0.69 -7.95 -6.84
C PHE A 13 -0.88 -8.15 -8.35
N ALA A 14 0.07 -7.70 -9.16
CA ALA A 14 0.02 -7.84 -10.61
C ALA A 14 0.25 -9.28 -11.09
N SER A 15 0.96 -10.10 -10.30
CA SER A 15 1.32 -11.48 -10.64
C SER A 15 0.54 -12.53 -9.85
N ALA A 16 -0.02 -12.18 -8.69
CA ALA A 16 -0.72 -13.12 -7.82
C ALA A 16 -2.00 -13.68 -8.46
N THR A 17 -2.09 -15.01 -8.54
CA THR A 17 -3.20 -15.72 -9.18
C THR A 17 -3.73 -16.86 -8.31
N GLY A 18 -5.00 -17.24 -8.52
CA GLY A 18 -5.59 -18.41 -7.87
C GLY A 18 -5.36 -18.46 -6.36
N ASP A 19 -4.95 -19.63 -5.88
CA ASP A 19 -4.78 -19.91 -4.45
C ASP A 19 -3.55 -19.22 -3.83
N GLU A 20 -2.59 -18.70 -4.63
CA GLU A 20 -1.45 -17.92 -4.11
C GLU A 20 -1.93 -16.70 -3.30
N ILE A 21 -3.10 -16.17 -3.67
CA ILE A 21 -3.77 -15.06 -2.99
C ILE A 21 -4.09 -15.39 -1.52
N LEU A 22 -4.36 -16.66 -1.20
CA LEU A 22 -4.66 -17.14 0.15
C LEU A 22 -3.40 -17.21 1.03
N GLU A 23 -2.21 -17.22 0.44
CA GLU A 23 -0.94 -17.24 1.17
C GLU A 23 -0.41 -15.83 1.42
N GLY A 24 -0.66 -14.91 0.48
CA GLY A 24 -0.41 -13.49 0.67
C GLY A 24 -0.25 -12.73 -0.65
N VAL A 25 -0.35 -11.40 -0.58
CA VAL A 25 -0.19 -10.52 -1.74
C VAL A 25 0.58 -9.26 -1.34
N ASN A 26 1.57 -8.88 -2.14
CA ASN A 26 2.36 -7.67 -1.96
C ASN A 26 1.79 -6.53 -2.83
N TYR A 27 1.35 -5.45 -2.19
CA TYR A 27 0.83 -4.25 -2.84
C TYR A 27 1.84 -3.10 -2.87
N ALA A 28 2.99 -3.24 -2.22
CA ALA A 28 3.97 -2.18 -2.11
C ALA A 28 4.48 -1.76 -3.49
N SER A 29 4.67 -0.45 -3.66
CA SER A 29 5.24 0.15 -4.86
C SER A 29 6.37 1.06 -4.46
N GLY A 30 7.50 0.97 -5.17
CA GLY A 30 8.58 1.94 -5.03
C GLY A 30 8.08 3.37 -5.20
N SER A 31 8.69 4.30 -4.45
CA SER A 31 8.37 5.74 -4.48
C SER A 31 6.94 6.12 -4.06
N ALA A 32 6.10 5.16 -3.64
CA ALA A 32 4.74 5.43 -3.23
C ALA A 32 4.70 6.20 -1.91
N GLY A 33 3.75 7.12 -1.81
CA GLY A 33 3.39 7.81 -0.57
C GLY A 33 1.93 7.59 -0.20
N ILE A 34 1.57 8.18 0.93
CA ILE A 34 0.18 8.36 1.37
C ILE A 34 -0.55 9.24 0.36
N ARG A 35 0.09 10.33 -0.07
CA ARG A 35 -0.47 11.22 -1.08
C ARG A 35 -0.38 10.61 -2.47
N ASN A 36 -1.34 10.97 -3.31
CA ASN A 36 -1.42 10.49 -4.69
C ASN A 36 -0.40 11.14 -5.63
N ASP A 37 0.27 12.22 -5.25
CA ASP A 37 1.25 12.99 -6.02
C ASP A 37 2.71 12.62 -5.66
N THR A 38 2.96 12.20 -4.42
CA THR A 38 4.27 11.74 -3.93
C THR A 38 4.97 10.80 -4.92
N GLY A 39 6.24 11.08 -5.20
CA GLY A 39 7.09 10.28 -6.08
C GLY A 39 6.71 10.24 -7.56
N SER A 40 5.74 11.05 -8.02
CA SER A 40 5.33 11.10 -9.45
C SER A 40 6.46 11.42 -10.41
N HIS A 41 7.43 12.22 -9.99
CA HIS A 41 8.57 12.61 -10.82
C HIS A 41 9.52 11.44 -11.12
N LEU A 42 9.41 10.32 -10.39
CA LEU A 42 10.19 9.10 -10.61
C LEU A 42 9.47 8.10 -11.54
N GLY A 43 8.29 8.47 -12.05
CA GLY A 43 7.48 7.64 -12.95
C GLY A 43 6.16 7.19 -12.33
N TYR A 44 5.55 6.18 -12.94
CA TYR A 44 4.30 5.61 -12.44
C TYR A 44 4.52 4.82 -11.14
N ARG A 45 3.59 4.96 -10.20
CA ARG A 45 3.61 4.32 -8.88
C ARG A 45 2.21 4.15 -8.34
N ILE A 46 2.02 3.09 -7.57
CA ILE A 46 0.76 2.76 -6.91
C ILE A 46 0.79 3.40 -5.52
N TYR A 47 0.25 4.61 -5.39
CA TYR A 47 0.13 5.29 -4.09
C TYR A 47 -0.79 4.53 -3.13
N LEU A 48 -0.72 4.82 -1.83
CA LEU A 48 -1.40 4.04 -0.78
C LEU A 48 -2.88 3.78 -1.07
N GLY A 49 -3.64 4.81 -1.47
CA GLY A 49 -5.06 4.65 -1.80
C GLY A 49 -5.29 3.59 -2.90
N LYS A 50 -4.43 3.54 -3.92
CA LYS A 50 -4.53 2.53 -4.97
C LYS A 50 -4.09 1.13 -4.50
N GLN A 51 -3.14 1.05 -3.57
CA GLN A 51 -2.77 -0.22 -2.92
C GLN A 51 -3.95 -0.78 -2.13
N LEU A 52 -4.71 0.07 -1.43
CA LEU A 52 -5.93 -0.31 -0.71
C LEU A 52 -7.06 -0.74 -1.67
N GLU A 53 -7.21 -0.09 -2.82
CA GLU A 53 -8.14 -0.54 -3.86
C GLU A 53 -7.77 -1.94 -4.38
N ASN A 54 -6.49 -2.19 -4.65
CA ASN A 54 -6.02 -3.51 -5.04
C ASN A 54 -6.28 -4.55 -3.94
N HIS A 55 -6.11 -4.19 -2.67
CA HIS A 55 -6.43 -5.07 -1.55
C HIS A 55 -7.93 -5.40 -1.50
N LYS A 56 -8.83 -4.43 -1.76
CA LYS A 56 -10.28 -4.68 -1.86
C LYS A 56 -10.59 -5.70 -2.97
N VAL A 57 -9.92 -5.62 -4.11
CA VAL A 57 -10.04 -6.62 -5.18
C VAL A 57 -9.60 -8.00 -4.69
N THR A 58 -8.50 -8.08 -3.95
CA THR A 58 -8.03 -9.34 -3.36
C THR A 58 -9.05 -9.93 -2.38
N ILE A 59 -9.68 -9.10 -1.52
CA ILE A 59 -10.73 -9.58 -0.60
C ILE A 59 -11.89 -10.21 -1.38
N SER A 60 -12.32 -9.61 -2.49
CA SER A 60 -13.34 -10.20 -3.36
C SER A 60 -12.89 -11.53 -3.95
N ARG A 61 -11.65 -11.63 -4.45
CA ARG A 61 -11.09 -12.88 -4.99
C ARG A 61 -11.03 -13.98 -3.92
N ILE A 62 -10.65 -13.65 -2.69
CA ILE A 62 -10.66 -14.59 -1.55
C ILE A 62 -12.09 -15.08 -1.28
N ALA A 63 -13.08 -14.19 -1.33
CA ALA A 63 -14.47 -14.59 -1.13
C ALA A 63 -14.97 -15.53 -2.23
N ASP A 64 -14.57 -15.31 -3.48
CA ASP A 64 -14.89 -16.20 -4.60
C ASP A 64 -14.24 -17.58 -4.43
N LEU A 65 -12.96 -17.62 -4.05
CA LEU A 65 -12.21 -18.87 -3.82
C LEU A 65 -12.75 -19.67 -2.62
N LEU A 66 -13.09 -18.99 -1.52
CA LEU A 66 -13.60 -19.62 -0.30
C LEU A 66 -15.12 -19.76 -0.27
N GLY A 67 -15.80 -19.34 -1.34
CA GLY A 67 -17.23 -19.50 -1.61
C GLY A 67 -18.17 -18.52 -0.90
N ASN A 68 -17.71 -17.69 0.05
CA ASN A 68 -18.51 -16.62 0.65
C ASN A 68 -17.67 -15.60 1.44
N THR A 69 -18.30 -14.46 1.77
CA THR A 69 -17.70 -13.35 2.51
C THR A 69 -17.39 -13.68 3.98
N THR A 70 -18.15 -14.59 4.62
CA THR A 70 -17.88 -15.04 5.99
C THR A 70 -16.57 -15.81 6.07
N SER A 71 -16.34 -16.75 5.14
CA SER A 71 -15.09 -17.49 5.01
C SER A 71 -13.92 -16.54 4.73
N ALA A 72 -14.09 -15.58 3.81
CA ALA A 72 -13.06 -14.57 3.53
C ALA A 72 -12.71 -13.74 4.77
N LYS A 73 -13.71 -13.27 5.52
CA LYS A 73 -13.48 -12.54 6.77
C LYS A 73 -12.73 -13.39 7.81
N ASN A 74 -13.12 -14.65 7.98
CA ASN A 74 -12.45 -15.58 8.89
C ASN A 74 -10.99 -15.86 8.49
N HIS A 75 -10.71 -15.88 7.18
CA HIS A 75 -9.36 -16.00 6.65
C HIS A 75 -8.55 -14.72 6.93
N LEU A 76 -9.09 -13.54 6.57
CA LEU A 76 -8.43 -12.24 6.76
C LEU A 76 -8.10 -11.95 8.24
N ASN A 77 -8.93 -12.41 9.18
CA ASN A 77 -8.68 -12.27 10.62
C ASN A 77 -7.42 -13.01 11.11
N LYS A 78 -6.86 -13.92 10.30
CA LYS A 78 -5.63 -14.66 10.59
C LYS A 78 -4.42 -14.10 9.85
N CYS A 79 -4.63 -13.18 8.90
CA CYS A 79 -3.56 -12.60 8.10
C CYS A 79 -2.74 -11.60 8.93
N LEU A 80 -1.43 -11.54 8.64
CA LEU A 80 -0.54 -10.50 9.12
C LEU A 80 -0.45 -9.39 8.06
N PHE A 81 -0.64 -8.14 8.48
CA PHE A 81 -0.51 -6.97 7.61
C PHE A 81 0.74 -6.18 7.99
N ILE A 82 1.62 -5.95 7.02
CA ILE A 82 2.83 -5.14 7.18
C ILE A 82 2.70 -3.93 6.25
N VAL A 83 2.77 -2.72 6.83
CA VAL A 83 2.63 -1.46 6.09
C VAL A 83 3.82 -0.57 6.38
N GLY A 84 4.55 -0.23 5.31
CA GLY A 84 5.64 0.76 5.34
C GLY A 84 5.37 1.85 4.31
N ILE A 85 4.94 3.02 4.77
CA ILE A 85 4.55 4.14 3.91
C ILE A 85 4.79 5.46 4.64
N GLY A 86 4.82 6.59 3.92
CA GLY A 86 4.98 7.94 4.51
C GLY A 86 6.36 8.55 4.33
N SER A 87 7.44 7.75 4.27
CA SER A 87 8.81 8.27 4.11
C SER A 87 8.98 9.05 2.81
N ASN A 88 8.44 8.52 1.70
CA ASN A 88 8.45 9.19 0.40
C ASN A 88 7.65 10.49 0.39
N ASP A 89 6.63 10.66 1.23
CA ASP A 89 5.90 11.92 1.33
C ASP A 89 6.81 13.05 1.85
N TYR A 90 7.92 12.72 2.50
CA TYR A 90 8.98 13.68 2.81
C TYR A 90 10.05 13.72 1.73
N ILE A 91 10.78 12.62 1.50
CA ILE A 91 11.99 12.65 0.65
C ILE A 91 11.68 12.83 -0.84
N ASN A 92 10.51 12.39 -1.29
CA ASN A 92 10.06 12.42 -2.69
C ASN A 92 8.81 13.32 -2.86
N ASN A 93 8.61 14.28 -1.94
CA ASN A 93 7.58 15.32 -2.01
C ASN A 93 7.96 16.57 -1.17
N PHE A 94 7.74 16.57 0.15
CA PHE A 94 7.92 17.76 0.99
C PHE A 94 9.32 18.38 0.95
N LEU A 95 10.38 17.57 0.94
CA LEU A 95 11.76 18.04 0.92
C LEU A 95 12.28 18.32 -0.50
N MET A 96 11.38 18.38 -1.49
CA MET A 96 11.70 18.66 -2.90
C MET A 96 10.97 19.93 -3.40
N PRO A 97 11.32 21.13 -2.88
CA PRO A 97 10.62 22.39 -3.16
C PRO A 97 10.68 22.84 -4.62
N ASN A 98 11.60 22.30 -5.42
CA ASN A 98 11.72 22.60 -6.86
C ASN A 98 10.77 21.76 -7.73
N VAL A 99 10.19 20.70 -7.17
CA VAL A 99 9.31 19.76 -7.88
C VAL A 99 7.90 19.80 -7.31
N TYR A 100 7.77 19.97 -5.99
CA TYR A 100 6.49 19.97 -5.28
C TYR A 100 6.28 21.26 -4.50
N GLN A 101 5.01 21.66 -4.40
CA GLN A 101 4.61 22.89 -3.69
C GLN A 101 4.38 22.68 -2.18
N SER A 102 4.42 21.45 -1.70
CA SER A 102 4.03 21.09 -0.33
C SER A 102 4.79 21.85 0.75
N SER A 103 6.11 22.04 0.63
CA SER A 103 6.90 22.84 1.59
C SER A 103 6.68 24.36 1.47
N HIS A 104 6.19 24.85 0.33
CA HIS A 104 5.81 26.25 0.17
C HIS A 104 4.43 26.52 0.76
N LEU A 105 3.57 25.50 0.82
CA LEU A 105 2.18 25.61 1.27
C LEU A 105 2.00 25.29 2.76
N TYR A 106 2.85 24.43 3.33
CA TYR A 106 2.66 23.89 4.67
C TYR A 106 3.95 23.95 5.48
N SER A 107 3.82 24.26 6.76
CA SER A 107 4.87 23.98 7.74
C SER A 107 5.02 22.45 7.92
N PRO A 108 6.16 21.97 8.48
CA PRO A 108 6.34 20.54 8.73
C PRO A 108 5.23 19.92 9.60
N SER A 109 4.74 20.64 10.61
CA SER A 109 3.65 20.15 11.47
C SER A 109 2.32 20.09 10.73
N GLN A 110 1.98 21.10 9.92
CA GLN A 110 0.78 21.09 9.08
C GLN A 110 0.81 19.93 8.08
N TYR A 111 1.95 19.70 7.44
CA TYR A 111 2.11 18.61 6.48
C TYR A 111 1.95 17.24 7.16
N ALA A 112 2.56 17.04 8.33
CA ALA A 112 2.37 15.83 9.12
C ALA A 112 0.90 15.60 9.49
N THR A 113 0.18 16.64 9.91
CA THR A 113 -1.26 16.56 10.19
C THR A 113 -2.06 16.14 8.95
N LEU A 114 -1.77 16.71 7.78
CA LEU A 114 -2.43 16.32 6.53
C LEU A 114 -2.17 14.86 6.17
N LEU A 115 -0.93 14.37 6.32
CA LEU A 115 -0.60 12.97 6.06
C LEU A 115 -1.35 12.03 7.00
N ILE A 116 -1.44 12.36 8.30
CA ILE A 116 -2.20 11.57 9.28
C ILE A 116 -3.68 11.55 8.91
N GLN A 117 -4.26 12.71 8.58
CA GLN A 117 -5.67 12.81 8.18
C GLN A 117 -5.99 12.00 6.92
N GLN A 118 -5.08 11.94 5.95
CA GLN A 118 -5.26 11.17 4.74
C GLN A 118 -5.00 9.66 4.93
N TYR A 119 -4.16 9.29 5.91
CA TYR A 119 -3.87 7.90 6.26
C TYR A 119 -5.01 7.22 7.04
N SER A 120 -5.77 8.01 7.81
CA SER A 120 -6.85 7.56 8.71
C SER A 120 -8.15 7.31 7.94
#